data_AF-A0A672SHB2-F1
#
_entry.id   AF-A0A672SHB2-F1
#
_cell.length_a   1.000
_cell.length_b   1.000
_cell.length_c   1.000
_cell.angle_alpha   90.00
_cell.angle_beta   90.00
_cell.angle_gamma   90.00
#
_symmetry.space_group_name_H-M   'P 1'
#
loop_
_entity.id
_entity.type
_entity.pdbx_description
1 polymer ?
#
loop_
_entity_poly.entity_id
_entity_poly.type
_entity_poly.pdbx_seq_one_letter_code
_entity_poly.pdbx_strand_id
1 'polypeptide(L)'
;MDEQALMGLNPNADACYRQRALAYFEQLKESLDGWEVCAQALAKGVYSDDHVKFFCFQVLEHQIKFRHGSLTAAQQQLIRETLMKWLQAQVSGGRIRVLDRPQPHRQ
;
A
#
# COMPACT_ATOMS: atom_id res chain seq x y z
N MET A 1 -9.54 2.00 -6.85
CA MET A 1 -9.57 1.16 -5.64
C MET A 1 -10.97 1.25 -5.07
N ASP A 2 -11.56 0.16 -4.59
CA ASP A 2 -12.93 0.14 -4.07
C ASP A 2 -12.99 0.84 -2.70
N GLU A 3 -13.62 2.02 -2.65
CA GLU A 3 -13.69 2.85 -1.43
C GLU A 3 -14.48 2.17 -0.30
N GLN A 4 -15.47 1.33 -0.62
CA GLN A 4 -16.23 0.60 0.38
C GLN A 4 -15.39 -0.49 1.04
N ALA A 5 -14.54 -1.16 0.27
CA ALA A 5 -13.57 -2.10 0.81
C ALA A 5 -12.55 -1.38 1.72
N LEU A 6 -12.12 -0.17 1.35
CA LEU A 6 -11.18 0.61 2.17
C LEU A 6 -11.77 1.06 3.52
N MET A 7 -13.08 1.29 3.61
CA MET A 7 -13.74 1.58 4.90
C MET A 7 -13.50 0.48 5.94
N GLY A 8 -13.38 -0.77 5.51
CA GLY A 8 -13.10 -1.91 6.39
C GLY A 8 -11.67 -1.95 6.94
N LEU A 9 -10.76 -1.11 6.45
CA LEU A 9 -9.40 -1.00 7.00
C LEU A 9 -9.31 -0.12 8.24
N ASN A 10 -10.36 0.64 8.54
CA ASN A 10 -10.42 1.45 9.74
C ASN A 10 -10.55 0.51 10.97
N PRO A 11 -9.75 0.70 12.04
CA PRO A 11 -9.87 -0.09 13.27
C PRO A 11 -11.26 -0.04 13.92
N ASN A 12 -12.04 1.03 13.65
CA ASN A 12 -13.40 1.19 14.13
C ASN A 12 -14.47 0.58 13.21
N ALA A 13 -14.08 -0.08 12.11
CA ALA A 13 -15.02 -0.66 11.15
C ALA A 13 -15.63 -1.97 11.67
N ASP A 14 -16.92 -2.15 11.36
CA ASP A 14 -17.63 -3.39 11.69
C ASP A 14 -16.94 -4.62 11.08
N ALA A 15 -17.14 -5.77 11.73
CA ALA A 15 -16.58 -7.04 11.27
C ALA A 15 -16.96 -7.37 9.81
N CYS A 16 -18.16 -6.99 9.37
CA CYS A 16 -18.62 -7.16 7.99
C CYS A 16 -17.77 -6.36 6.99
N TYR A 17 -17.49 -5.08 7.28
CA TYR A 17 -16.64 -4.25 6.43
C TYR A 17 -15.20 -4.75 6.41
N ARG A 18 -14.66 -5.17 7.56
CA ARG A 18 -13.31 -5.79 7.65
C ARG A 18 -13.20 -7.03 6.77
N GLN A 19 -14.18 -7.92 6.83
CA GLN A 19 -14.18 -9.12 6.00
C GLN A 19 -14.24 -8.79 4.51
N ARG A 20 -15.03 -7.78 4.13
CA ARG A 20 -15.09 -7.29 2.76
C ARG A 20 -13.78 -6.67 2.30
N ALA A 21 -13.10 -5.90 3.15
CA ALA A 21 -11.78 -5.35 2.87
C ALA A 21 -10.77 -6.47 2.58
N LEU A 22 -10.69 -7.48 3.46
CA LEU A 22 -9.80 -8.62 3.30
C LEU A 22 -10.08 -9.39 2.01
N ALA A 23 -11.36 -9.66 1.71
CA ALA A 23 -11.74 -10.34 0.47
C ALA A 23 -11.32 -9.55 -0.78
N TYR A 24 -11.47 -8.23 -0.75
CA TYR A 24 -11.01 -7.36 -1.84
C TYR A 24 -9.49 -7.40 -2.00
N PHE A 25 -8.72 -7.38 -0.91
CA PHE A 25 -7.26 -7.47 -0.99
C PHE A 25 -6.75 -8.81 -1.49
N GLU A 26 -7.38 -9.91 -1.08
CA GLU A 26 -7.06 -11.24 -1.64
C GLU A 26 -7.37 -11.28 -3.14
N GLN A 27 -8.52 -10.76 -3.58
CA GLN A 27 -8.82 -10.64 -5.01
C GLN A 27 -7.77 -9.82 -5.77
N LEU A 28 -7.28 -8.71 -5.18
CA LEU A 28 -6.21 -7.91 -5.79
C LEU A 28 -4.88 -8.68 -5.90
N LYS A 29 -4.57 -9.53 -4.91
CA LYS A 29 -3.37 -10.39 -4.94
C LYS A 29 -3.48 -11.50 -5.98
N GLU A 30 -4.66 -12.09 -6.13
CA GLU A 30 -4.91 -13.15 -7.12
C GLU A 30 -4.98 -12.62 -8.56
N SER A 31 -5.45 -11.38 -8.71
CA SER A 31 -5.57 -10.69 -10.00
C SER A 31 -4.19 -10.41 -10.63
N LEU A 32 -4.13 -10.55 -11.96
CA LEU A 32 -2.95 -10.21 -12.75
C LEU A 32 -2.68 -8.70 -12.76
N ASP A 33 -3.73 -7.89 -12.69
CA ASP A 33 -3.67 -6.42 -12.84
C ASP A 33 -4.01 -5.70 -11.52
N GLY A 34 -4.28 -6.45 -10.44
CA GLY A 34 -4.63 -5.87 -9.14
C GLY A 34 -3.52 -4.98 -8.55
N TRP A 35 -2.26 -5.30 -8.86
CA TRP A 35 -1.12 -4.48 -8.47
C TRP A 35 -1.10 -3.10 -9.11
N GLU A 36 -1.66 -2.92 -10.32
CA GLU A 36 -1.70 -1.61 -10.98
C GLU A 36 -2.58 -0.64 -10.21
N VAL A 37 -3.68 -1.13 -9.64
CA VAL A 37 -4.58 -0.34 -8.80
C VAL A 37 -3.85 0.13 -7.55
N CYS A 38 -3.07 -0.75 -6.91
CA CYS A 38 -2.23 -0.43 -5.76
C CYS A 38 -1.10 0.55 -6.12
N ALA A 39 -0.45 0.34 -7.27
CA ALA A 39 0.60 1.21 -7.77
C ALA A 39 0.09 2.63 -8.04
N GLN A 40 -1.04 2.76 -8.73
CA GLN A 40 -1.67 4.06 -8.97
C GLN A 40 -2.14 4.74 -7.68
N ALA A 41 -2.68 3.98 -6.72
CA ALA A 41 -3.09 4.50 -5.42
C ALA A 41 -1.90 5.11 -4.66
N LEU A 42 -0.75 4.43 -4.67
CA LEU A 42 0.50 4.93 -4.08
C LEU A 42 1.03 6.13 -4.85
N ALA A 43 1.13 6.06 -6.19
CA ALA A 43 1.66 7.15 -7.01
C ALA A 43 0.86 8.46 -6.88
N LYS A 44 -0.47 8.36 -6.85
CA LYS A 44 -1.35 9.52 -6.68
C LYS A 44 -1.34 10.05 -5.24
N GLY A 45 -0.86 9.27 -4.27
CA GLY A 45 -0.83 9.67 -2.86
C GLY A 45 -2.20 9.99 -2.28
N VAL A 46 -3.28 9.45 -2.87
CA VAL A 46 -4.67 9.82 -2.53
C VAL A 46 -5.04 9.39 -1.11
N TYR A 47 -4.41 8.32 -0.63
CA TYR A 47 -4.68 7.73 0.68
C TYR A 47 -3.58 8.11 1.66
N SER A 48 -3.96 8.87 2.69
CA SER A 48 -3.10 9.23 3.82
C SER A 48 -3.02 8.13 4.88
N ASP A 49 -3.98 7.20 4.89
CA ASP A 49 -4.06 6.08 5.84
C ASP A 49 -2.92 5.07 5.62
N ASP A 50 -2.20 4.76 6.69
CA ASP A 50 -1.05 3.85 6.66
C ASP A 50 -1.45 2.40 6.41
N HIS A 51 -2.66 1.98 6.82
CA HIS A 51 -3.17 0.63 6.53
C HIS A 51 -3.33 0.44 5.02
N VAL A 52 -3.97 1.41 4.35
CA VAL A 52 -4.19 1.36 2.89
C VAL A 52 -2.85 1.24 2.16
N LYS A 53 -1.85 2.04 2.58
CA LYS A 53 -0.49 1.97 2.01
C LYS A 53 0.14 0.60 2.23
N PHE A 54 0.09 0.09 3.45
CA PHE A 54 0.64 -1.22 3.81
C PHE A 54 0.04 -2.33 2.93
N PHE A 55 -1.28 -2.35 2.76
CA PHE A 55 -1.93 -3.32 1.89
C PHE A 55 -1.53 -3.15 0.41
N CYS A 56 -1.42 -1.91 -0.08
CA CYS A 56 -0.93 -1.67 -1.44
C CYS A 56 0.48 -2.23 -1.65
N PHE A 57 1.38 -2.03 -0.68
CA PHE A 57 2.71 -2.62 -0.72
C PHE A 57 2.68 -4.13 -0.63
N GLN A 58 1.80 -4.71 0.19
CA GLN A 58 1.66 -6.15 0.34
C GLN A 58 1.19 -6.81 -0.98
N VAL A 59 0.24 -6.20 -1.70
CA VAL A 59 -0.20 -6.68 -3.02
C VAL A 59 0.94 -6.61 -4.03
N LEU A 60 1.68 -5.49 -4.06
CA LEU A 60 2.83 -5.30 -4.93
C LEU A 60 3.94 -6.32 -4.63
N GLU A 61 4.29 -6.50 -3.36
CA GLU A 61 5.29 -7.49 -2.92
C GLU A 61 4.87 -8.90 -3.35
N HIS A 62 3.59 -9.27 -3.13
CA HIS A 62 3.09 -10.58 -3.53
C HIS A 62 3.25 -10.81 -5.04
N GLN A 63 2.90 -9.81 -5.87
CA GLN A 63 3.06 -9.94 -7.31
C GLN A 63 4.51 -10.01 -7.76
N ILE A 64 5.39 -9.22 -7.17
CA ILE A 64 6.84 -9.29 -7.44
C ILE A 64 7.40 -10.63 -6.95
N LYS A 65 6.89 -11.21 -5.86
CA LYS A 65 7.45 -12.44 -5.28
C LYS A 65 6.97 -13.70 -5.98
N PHE A 66 5.68 -13.78 -6.31
CA PHE A 66 5.05 -14.98 -6.86
C PHE A 66 4.86 -14.92 -8.38
N ARG A 67 4.73 -13.73 -8.95
CA ARG A 67 4.44 -13.53 -10.37
C ARG A 67 5.48 -12.70 -11.12
N HIS A 68 6.68 -12.51 -10.56
CA HIS A 68 7.78 -11.80 -11.24
C HIS A 68 8.02 -12.28 -12.68
N GLY A 69 8.05 -13.61 -12.85
CA GLY A 69 8.31 -14.23 -14.15
C GLY A 69 7.15 -14.12 -15.14
N SER A 70 5.95 -13.79 -14.66
CA SER A 70 4.77 -13.53 -15.49
C SER A 70 4.63 -12.05 -15.86
N LEU A 71 5.30 -11.15 -15.13
CA LEU A 71 5.30 -9.73 -15.43
C LEU A 71 6.23 -9.42 -16.60
N THR A 72 5.75 -8.61 -17.52
CA THR A 72 6.57 -8.07 -18.62
C THR A 72 7.63 -7.11 -18.07
N ALA A 73 8.71 -6.91 -18.83
CA ALA A 73 9.75 -5.95 -18.47
C ALA A 73 9.19 -4.53 -18.22
N ALA A 74 8.18 -4.13 -19.01
CA ALA A 74 7.50 -2.84 -18.83
C ALA A 74 6.74 -2.76 -17.49
N GLN A 75 6.06 -3.82 -17.08
CA GLN A 75 5.35 -3.86 -15.81
C GLN A 75 6.31 -3.85 -14.62
N GLN A 76 7.42 -4.60 -14.69
CA GLN A 76 8.47 -4.55 -13.66
C GLN A 76 9.07 -3.14 -13.52
N GLN A 77 9.34 -2.49 -14.65
CA GLN A 77 9.80 -1.10 -14.70
C GLN A 77 8.78 -0.16 -14.05
N LEU A 78 7.49 -0.31 -14.38
CA LEU A 78 6.41 0.51 -13.83
C LEU A 78 6.29 0.38 -12.31
N ILE A 79 6.38 -0.84 -11.79
CA ILE A 79 6.37 -1.10 -10.33
C ILE A 79 7.55 -0.38 -9.68
N ARG A 80 8.75 -0.54 -10.22
CA ARG A 80 9.96 0.11 -9.70
C ARG A 80 9.83 1.63 -9.73
N GLU A 81 9.40 2.20 -10.85
CA GLU A 81 9.19 3.65 -10.99
C GLU A 81 8.16 4.18 -10.00
N THR A 82 7.07 3.45 -9.80
CA THR A 82 6.02 3.79 -8.84
C THR A 82 6.59 3.84 -7.43
N LEU A 83 7.31 2.79 -7.01
CA LEU A 83 7.94 2.73 -5.68
C LEU A 83 8.96 3.86 -5.49
N MET A 84 9.79 4.15 -6.51
CA MET A 84 10.76 5.25 -6.42
C MET A 84 10.08 6.61 -6.38
N LYS A 85 9.05 6.86 -7.18
CA LYS A 85 8.27 8.11 -7.13
C LYS A 85 7.60 8.28 -5.77
N TRP A 86 7.03 7.20 -5.22
CA TRP A 86 6.44 7.23 -3.88
C TRP A 86 7.49 7.51 -2.80
N LEU A 87 8.65 6.83 -2.83
CA LEU A 87 9.76 7.07 -1.90
C LEU A 87 10.29 8.51 -2.00
N GLN A 88 10.47 9.02 -3.22
CA GLN A 88 10.87 10.40 -3.46
C GLN A 88 9.84 11.38 -2.90
N ALA A 89 8.54 11.13 -3.06
CA ALA A 89 7.51 11.96 -2.46
C ALA A 89 7.58 11.97 -0.92
N GLN A 90 7.93 10.85 -0.28
CA GLN A 90 8.16 10.80 1.17
C GLN A 90 9.41 11.56 1.61
N VAL A 91 10.51 11.45 0.85
CA VAL A 91 11.81 12.06 1.17
C VAL A 91 11.81 13.57 0.90
N SER A 92 11.31 14.01 -0.26
CA SER A 92 11.19 15.42 -0.63
C SER A 92 10.08 16.15 0.14
N GLY A 93 9.10 15.40 0.70
CA GLY A 93 8.04 15.91 1.57
C GLY A 93 8.45 16.11 3.04
N GLY A 94 9.72 15.97 3.40
CA GLY A 94 10.23 16.37 4.72
C GLY A 94 9.50 15.75 5.92
N ARG A 95 9.17 14.46 5.88
CA ARG A 95 8.61 13.75 7.04
C ARG A 95 9.16 12.32 7.16
N ILE A 96 10.48 12.22 7.18
CA ILE A 96 11.12 11.11 7.88
C ILE A 96 10.80 11.27 9.37
N ARG A 97 9.70 10.65 9.85
CA ARG A 97 9.45 10.44 11.28
C ARG A 97 10.40 9.35 11.79
N VAL A 98 11.69 9.63 11.81
CA VAL A 98 12.63 8.87 12.64
C VAL A 98 12.33 9.27 14.08
N LEU A 99 11.62 8.39 14.79
CA LEU A 99 11.74 8.18 16.22
C LEU A 99 11.87 9.46 17.09
N ASP A 100 10.77 10.16 17.34
CA ASP A 100 10.68 10.89 18.62
C ASP A 100 10.28 9.87 19.69
N ARG A 101 11.29 9.17 20.21
CA ARG A 101 11.18 8.38 21.44
C ARG A 101 11.18 9.41 22.59
N PRO A 102 10.11 9.54 23.39
CA PRO A 102 10.14 10.46 24.52
C PRO A 102 11.19 9.96 25.54
N GLN A 103 12.18 10.79 25.86
CA GLN A 103 13.09 10.54 26.98
C GLN A 103 12.30 10.59 28.31
N PRO A 104 12.64 9.75 29.29
CA PRO A 104 11.98 9.75 30.59
C PRO A 104 12.38 11.00 31.38
N HIS A 105 11.38 11.72 31.89
CA HIS A 105 11.62 12.82 32.83
C HIS A 105 12.30 12.28 34.10
N ARG A 106 13.52 12.74 34.32
CA ARG A 106 14.29 12.58 35.55
C ARG A 106 13.75 13.61 36.56
N GLN A 107 13.15 13.13 37.66
CA GLN A 107 13.11 13.88 38.92
C GLN A 107 14.26 13.41 39.80
#